data_AF-A0A9W8Z9P5-F1
#
_entry.id   AF-A0A9W8Z9P5-F1
#
_cell.length_a   1.000
_cell.length_b   1.000
_cell.length_c   1.000
_cell.angle_alpha   90.00
_cell.angle_beta   90.00
_cell.angle_gamma   90.00
#
_symmetry.space_group_name_H-M   'P 1'
#
loop_
_entity.id
_entity.type
_entity.pdbx_description
1 polymer ?
#
loop_
_entity_poly.entity_id
_entity_poly.type
_entity_poly.pdbx_seq_one_letter_code
_entity_poly.pdbx_strand_id
1 'polypeptide(L)'
;MAVIPTPTTHLARLASRSESSPSPECTTAVPGKYGRVDDYSACNAYYTYDPSFAAAVLFTVLFGILTISHTTQAFWYKKRFIWVVITGALFELTSFVCRTLGSRNQQNVGLATASQLLFLLAPLWINAFVYMTFGRLVHFFHPDRRCAGLKAPSIAKYFVWADIASFLVQGAGGSMLNPGNGADAQKIGLKVYMAGVGVQEGFIVRIIFRLVEFTKGFEPGNPMLFNEAYVYCLDASPMCLALLLLSVIHPGRVLVGPESEFPQLSRKEKKTMEQEKKALRREKKEEKRKYVKRQLFHLSSVKM
;
A
#
# COMPACT_ATOMS: atom_id res chain seq x y z
N MET A 1 37.82 -25.85 -73.70
CA MET A 1 38.03 -26.99 -72.77
C MET A 1 37.42 -26.63 -71.44
N ALA A 2 36.32 -27.30 -71.11
CA ALA A 2 35.61 -27.17 -69.85
C ALA A 2 36.31 -28.01 -68.78
N VAL A 3 36.52 -27.43 -67.58
CA VAL A 3 36.78 -28.20 -66.36
C VAL A 3 36.11 -27.49 -65.18
N ILE A 4 35.03 -28.10 -64.70
CA ILE A 4 34.48 -28.05 -63.33
C ILE A 4 34.48 -29.54 -62.92
N PRO A 5 35.05 -29.95 -61.76
CA PRO A 5 34.34 -29.94 -60.45
C PRO A 5 35.33 -29.76 -59.25
N THR A 6 35.01 -29.67 -57.95
CA THR A 6 33.89 -30.10 -57.07
C THR A 6 34.07 -29.31 -55.72
N PRO A 7 33.12 -29.37 -54.76
CA PRO A 7 32.91 -28.35 -53.72
C PRO A 7 33.63 -28.65 -52.40
N THR A 8 34.01 -27.60 -51.67
CA THR A 8 34.55 -27.71 -50.31
C THR A 8 33.76 -26.83 -49.36
N THR A 9 32.83 -27.50 -48.67
CA THR A 9 32.37 -27.31 -47.29
C THR A 9 32.11 -25.90 -46.74
N HIS A 10 30.82 -25.71 -46.45
CA HIS A 10 30.23 -24.76 -45.50
C HIS A 10 31.09 -24.51 -44.26
N LEU A 11 31.59 -23.28 -44.11
CA LEU A 11 31.72 -22.62 -42.82
C LEU A 11 30.76 -21.43 -42.83
N ALA A 12 29.49 -21.74 -42.59
CA ALA A 12 28.51 -20.73 -42.20
C ALA A 12 28.99 -20.12 -40.88
N ARG A 13 29.67 -18.98 -40.97
CA ARG A 13 29.83 -18.06 -39.85
C ARG A 13 28.42 -17.55 -39.56
N LEU A 14 27.69 -18.26 -38.71
CA LEU A 14 26.57 -17.74 -37.96
C LEU A 14 27.12 -16.62 -37.08
N ALA A 15 27.41 -15.47 -37.68
CA ALA A 15 27.28 -14.22 -36.96
C ALA A 15 25.82 -14.22 -36.53
N SER A 16 25.61 -14.47 -35.23
CA SER A 16 24.35 -14.24 -34.56
C SER A 16 23.99 -12.78 -34.87
N ARG A 17 23.18 -12.59 -35.91
CA ARG A 17 22.42 -11.37 -36.09
C ARG A 17 21.44 -11.43 -34.95
N SER A 18 21.84 -10.87 -33.82
CA SER A 18 20.94 -10.41 -32.80
C SER A 18 20.04 -9.41 -33.50
N GLU A 19 18.92 -9.90 -34.04
CA GLU A 19 17.75 -9.06 -34.30
C GLU A 19 17.31 -8.57 -32.93
N SER A 20 18.02 -7.56 -32.44
CA SER A 20 17.51 -6.64 -31.45
C SER A 20 16.28 -6.04 -32.10
N SER A 21 15.11 -6.55 -31.71
CA SER A 21 13.87 -5.82 -31.87
C SER A 21 14.15 -4.39 -31.39
N PRO A 22 13.83 -3.34 -32.17
CA PRO A 22 14.05 -1.98 -31.71
C PRO A 22 13.23 -1.81 -30.45
N SER A 23 13.90 -1.81 -29.29
CA SER A 23 13.36 -1.20 -28.09
C SER A 23 12.91 0.21 -28.51
N PRO A 24 11.69 0.65 -28.20
CA PRO A 24 11.28 2.00 -28.55
C PRO A 24 12.28 2.94 -27.89
N GLU A 25 13.13 3.55 -28.71
CA GLU A 25 14.19 4.43 -28.26
C GLU A 25 13.49 5.72 -27.83
N CYS A 26 13.14 5.77 -26.56
CA CYS A 26 12.46 6.89 -25.96
C CYS A 26 13.37 8.12 -26.08
N THR A 27 12.85 9.18 -26.69
CA THR A 27 13.61 10.39 -26.99
C THR A 27 13.57 11.35 -25.79
N THR A 28 14.62 12.16 -25.64
CA THR A 28 14.64 13.24 -24.64
C THR A 28 14.12 14.51 -25.26
N ALA A 29 13.09 15.11 -24.67
CA ALA A 29 12.48 16.35 -25.15
C ALA A 29 13.11 17.57 -24.48
N VAL A 30 13.17 18.70 -25.18
CA VAL A 30 13.67 19.97 -24.63
C VAL A 30 12.67 20.50 -23.60
N PRO A 31 13.05 20.69 -22.32
CA PRO A 31 12.13 21.19 -21.31
C PRO A 31 11.76 22.66 -21.55
N GLY A 32 10.47 22.97 -21.40
CA GLY A 32 9.94 24.32 -21.43
C GLY A 32 10.03 25.04 -20.07
N LYS A 33 9.16 26.03 -19.87
CA LYS A 33 9.08 26.80 -18.62
C LYS A 33 8.85 25.86 -17.43
N TYR A 34 9.58 26.08 -16.33
CA TYR A 34 9.56 25.22 -15.13
C TYR A 34 9.99 23.76 -15.37
N GLY A 35 10.65 23.48 -16.50
CA GLY A 35 11.09 22.13 -16.85
C GLY A 35 9.98 21.25 -17.41
N ARG A 36 8.87 21.84 -17.86
CA ARG A 36 7.72 21.12 -18.41
C ARG A 36 8.09 20.42 -19.73
N VAL A 37 7.64 19.18 -19.88
CA VAL A 37 7.78 18.42 -21.12
C VAL A 37 6.38 18.12 -21.63
N ASP A 38 6.05 18.65 -22.81
CA ASP A 38 4.71 18.47 -23.42
C ASP A 38 4.52 17.09 -24.05
N ASP A 39 5.61 16.41 -24.38
CA ASP A 39 5.61 15.02 -24.82
C ASP A 39 5.75 14.07 -23.61
N TYR A 40 4.63 13.63 -23.06
CA TYR A 40 4.60 12.71 -21.93
C TYR A 40 5.18 11.30 -22.22
N SER A 41 5.55 11.01 -23.47
CA SER A 41 6.25 9.78 -23.84
C SER A 41 7.78 9.91 -23.80
N ALA A 42 8.30 11.13 -23.62
CA ALA A 42 9.73 11.41 -23.53
C ALA A 42 10.35 10.90 -22.23
N CYS A 43 11.63 10.57 -22.27
CA CYS A 43 12.33 9.91 -21.16
C CYS A 43 12.49 10.80 -19.93
N ASN A 44 12.43 12.11 -20.16
CA ASN A 44 12.52 13.14 -19.13
C ASN A 44 11.16 13.75 -18.77
N ALA A 45 10.05 13.10 -19.16
CA ALA A 45 8.72 13.42 -18.68
C ALA A 45 8.44 12.69 -17.35
N TYR A 46 8.83 13.30 -16.23
CA TYR A 46 8.64 12.71 -14.89
C TYR A 46 7.22 12.84 -14.34
N TYR A 47 6.39 13.67 -14.98
CA TYR A 47 4.96 13.79 -14.69
C TYR A 47 4.19 13.34 -15.93
N THR A 48 3.09 12.60 -15.72
CA THR A 48 2.19 12.17 -16.80
C THR A 48 1.19 13.26 -17.20
N TYR A 49 1.23 14.43 -16.55
CA TYR A 49 0.37 15.59 -16.80
C TYR A 49 1.07 16.84 -16.26
N ASP A 50 0.59 18.04 -16.60
CA ASP A 50 1.12 19.28 -16.04
C ASP A 50 0.55 19.55 -14.63
N PRO A 51 1.34 19.45 -13.54
CA PRO A 51 0.85 19.65 -12.18
C PRO A 51 0.45 21.12 -11.90
N SER A 52 -0.76 21.35 -11.41
CA SER A 52 -1.20 22.69 -10.97
C SER A 52 -0.52 23.12 -9.68
N PHE A 53 0.26 24.20 -9.78
CA PHE A 53 0.88 24.85 -8.65
C PHE A 53 -0.15 25.33 -7.61
N ALA A 54 -1.25 25.94 -8.06
CA ALA A 54 -2.27 26.49 -7.16
C ALA A 54 -2.97 25.38 -6.36
N ALA A 55 -3.31 24.26 -7.02
CA ALA A 55 -3.93 23.13 -6.35
C ALA A 55 -2.95 22.45 -5.38
N ALA A 56 -1.67 22.27 -5.77
CA ALA A 56 -0.66 21.71 -4.89
C ALA A 56 -0.44 22.55 -3.62
N VAL A 57 -0.43 23.87 -3.73
CA VAL A 57 -0.36 24.80 -2.59
C VAL A 57 -1.58 24.67 -1.68
N LEU A 58 -2.79 24.62 -2.25
CA LEU A 58 -4.03 24.46 -1.47
C LEU A 58 -3.97 23.20 -0.60
N PHE A 59 -3.66 22.05 -1.20
CA PHE A 59 -3.60 20.79 -0.46
C PHE A 59 -2.44 20.74 0.54
N THR A 60 -1.31 21.38 0.23
CA THR A 60 -0.21 21.56 1.20
C THR A 60 -0.68 22.29 2.45
N VAL A 61 -1.43 23.39 2.30
CA VAL A 61 -1.96 24.16 3.42
C VAL A 61 -2.97 23.33 4.22
N LEU A 62 -3.89 22.64 3.53
CA LEU A 62 -4.90 21.78 4.17
C LEU A 62 -4.27 20.65 4.98
N PHE A 63 -3.33 19.88 4.40
CA PHE A 63 -2.63 18.83 5.11
C PHE A 63 -1.72 19.36 6.22
N GLY A 64 -1.19 20.58 6.06
CA GLY A 64 -0.45 21.28 7.11
C GLY A 64 -1.32 21.55 8.35
N ILE A 65 -2.51 22.12 8.14
CA ILE A 65 -3.49 22.38 9.21
C ILE A 65 -3.92 21.06 9.87
N LEU A 66 -4.20 20.02 9.08
CA LEU A 66 -4.59 18.70 9.60
C LEU A 66 -3.48 18.05 10.41
N THR A 67 -2.23 18.13 9.95
CA THR A 67 -1.07 17.60 10.68
C THR A 67 -0.94 18.29 12.04
N ILE A 68 -0.97 19.63 12.07
CA ILE A 68 -0.90 20.41 13.32
C ILE A 68 -2.06 20.04 14.26
N SER A 69 -3.27 19.88 13.71
CA SER A 69 -4.46 19.51 14.47
C SER A 69 -4.29 18.14 15.13
N HIS A 70 -3.90 17.11 14.38
CA HIS A 70 -3.67 15.76 14.90
C HIS A 70 -2.51 15.70 15.90
N THR A 71 -1.44 16.47 15.65
CA THR A 71 -0.33 16.62 16.60
C THR A 71 -0.79 17.23 17.92
N THR A 72 -1.58 18.32 17.86
CA THR A 72 -2.15 18.95 19.07
C THR A 72 -3.06 17.98 19.82
N GLN A 73 -3.90 17.24 19.10
CA GLN A 73 -4.78 16.22 19.67
C GLN A 73 -4.00 15.08 20.34
N ALA A 74 -2.85 14.66 19.79
CA ALA A 74 -2.00 13.66 20.42
C ALA A 74 -1.48 14.12 21.79
N PHE A 75 -1.09 15.39 21.93
CA PHE A 75 -0.65 15.95 23.21
C PHE A 75 -1.79 16.07 24.24
N TRP A 76 -3.00 16.44 23.80
CA TRP A 76 -4.15 16.57 24.69
C TRP A 76 -4.72 15.23 25.14
N TYR A 77 -4.96 14.31 24.22
CA TYR A 77 -5.61 13.02 24.53
C TYR A 77 -4.63 11.94 25.01
N LYS A 78 -3.32 12.14 24.82
CA LYS A 78 -2.23 11.27 25.31
C LYS A 78 -2.39 9.79 24.90
N LYS A 79 -3.04 9.50 23.77
CA LYS A 79 -3.17 8.13 23.24
C LYS A 79 -2.02 7.84 22.27
N ARG A 80 -1.23 6.81 22.58
CA ARG A 80 0.01 6.49 21.84
C ARG A 80 -0.23 6.12 20.39
N PHE A 81 -1.38 5.53 20.06
CA PHE A 81 -1.67 5.09 18.69
C PHE A 81 -2.00 6.24 17.71
N ILE A 82 -2.22 7.46 18.20
CA ILE A 82 -2.46 8.66 17.36
C ILE A 82 -1.24 9.00 16.52
N TRP A 83 -0.04 8.63 16.96
CA TRP A 83 1.18 8.87 16.18
C TRP A 83 1.11 8.23 14.77
N VAL A 84 0.33 7.14 14.60
CA VAL A 84 0.11 6.48 13.31
C VAL A 84 -0.61 7.41 12.31
N VAL A 85 -1.68 8.11 12.73
CA VAL A 85 -2.38 9.05 11.83
C VAL A 85 -1.57 10.31 11.58
N ILE A 86 -0.75 10.75 12.55
CA ILE A 86 0.17 11.88 12.36
C ILE A 86 1.21 11.55 11.28
N THR A 87 1.77 10.33 11.28
CA THR A 87 2.70 9.91 10.23
C THR A 87 2.03 9.90 8.86
N GLY A 88 0.79 9.43 8.75
CA GLY A 88 0.02 9.50 7.50
C GLY A 88 -0.21 10.94 7.03
N ALA A 89 -0.65 11.83 7.92
CA ALA A 89 -0.85 13.24 7.60
C ALA A 89 0.47 13.97 7.21
N LEU A 90 1.59 13.62 7.85
CA LEU A 90 2.92 14.12 7.49
C LEU A 90 3.36 13.65 6.11
N PHE A 91 3.03 12.41 5.72
CA PHE A 91 3.34 11.89 4.39
C PHE A 91 2.55 12.63 3.31
N GLU A 92 1.25 12.88 3.52
CA GLU A 92 0.45 13.74 2.63
C GLU A 92 1.02 15.14 2.52
N LEU A 93 1.30 15.79 3.67
CA LEU A 93 1.87 17.12 3.70
C LEU A 93 3.19 17.18 2.91
N THR A 94 4.10 16.25 3.18
CA THR A 94 5.41 16.21 2.52
C THR A 94 5.26 15.91 1.03
N SER A 95 4.33 15.03 0.65
CA SER A 95 4.02 14.76 -0.75
C SER A 95 3.58 16.04 -1.48
N PHE A 96 2.65 16.81 -0.91
CA PHE A 96 2.15 18.03 -1.54
C PHE A 96 3.15 19.19 -1.49
N VAL A 97 4.03 19.25 -0.49
CA VAL A 97 5.20 20.15 -0.51
C VAL A 97 6.11 19.80 -1.69
N CYS A 98 6.49 18.53 -1.84
CA CYS A 98 7.30 18.06 -2.97
C CYS A 98 6.60 18.32 -4.31
N ARG A 99 5.28 18.14 -4.39
CA ARG A 99 4.47 18.42 -5.59
C ARG A 99 4.44 19.91 -5.93
N THR A 100 4.32 20.77 -4.93
CA THR A 100 4.34 22.24 -5.08
C THR A 100 5.69 22.73 -5.62
N LEU A 101 6.78 22.22 -5.07
CA LEU A 101 8.14 22.53 -5.55
C LEU A 101 8.38 21.92 -6.94
N GLY A 102 7.94 20.67 -7.13
CA GLY A 102 8.07 19.91 -8.36
C GLY A 102 7.30 20.51 -9.53
N SER A 103 6.16 21.15 -9.29
CA SER A 103 5.41 21.83 -10.36
C SER A 103 6.13 23.05 -10.93
N ARG A 104 7.11 23.60 -10.20
CA ARG A 104 8.00 24.69 -10.65
C ARG A 104 9.40 24.19 -11.07
N ASN A 105 9.69 22.92 -10.84
CA ASN A 105 10.96 22.28 -11.18
C ASN A 105 10.70 20.83 -11.60
N GLN A 106 10.03 20.64 -12.74
CA GLN A 106 9.50 19.34 -13.15
C GLN A 106 10.59 18.34 -13.52
N GLN A 107 11.80 18.81 -13.85
CA GLN A 107 12.95 17.96 -14.17
C GLN A 107 13.67 17.42 -12.93
N ASN A 108 13.23 17.77 -11.72
CA ASN A 108 13.75 17.18 -10.50
C ASN A 108 13.05 15.86 -10.19
N VAL A 109 13.68 14.76 -10.60
CA VAL A 109 13.22 13.38 -10.36
C VAL A 109 12.98 13.10 -8.88
N GLY A 110 13.80 13.66 -8.00
CA GLY A 110 13.68 13.48 -6.56
C GLY A 110 12.37 14.05 -6.01
N LEU A 111 11.95 15.23 -6.47
CA LEU A 111 10.68 15.85 -6.06
C LEU A 111 9.47 15.07 -6.60
N ALA A 112 9.51 14.68 -7.88
CA ALA A 112 8.44 13.89 -8.50
C ALA A 112 8.28 12.52 -7.82
N THR A 113 9.40 11.81 -7.63
CA THR A 113 9.42 10.49 -7.01
C THR A 113 9.01 10.55 -5.54
N ALA A 114 9.53 11.51 -4.78
CA ALA A 114 9.16 11.67 -3.37
C ALA A 114 7.67 12.01 -3.22
N SER A 115 7.14 12.91 -4.05
CA SER A 115 5.72 13.24 -4.05
C SER A 115 4.86 12.00 -4.32
N GLN A 116 5.14 11.27 -5.41
CA GLN A 116 4.38 10.08 -5.77
C GLN A 116 4.48 8.98 -4.70
N LEU A 117 5.68 8.67 -4.21
CA LEU A 117 5.87 7.62 -3.22
C LEU A 117 5.19 7.93 -1.88
N LEU A 118 5.33 9.16 -1.38
CA LEU A 118 4.72 9.55 -0.10
C LEU A 118 3.20 9.62 -0.21
N PHE A 119 2.67 10.08 -1.34
CA PHE A 119 1.24 10.06 -1.62
C PHE A 119 0.69 8.63 -1.59
N LEU A 120 1.36 7.68 -2.25
CA LEU A 120 0.96 6.27 -2.25
C LEU A 120 1.10 5.59 -0.88
N LEU A 121 2.05 6.03 -0.06
CA LEU A 121 2.30 5.45 1.27
C LEU A 121 1.36 6.02 2.34
N ALA A 122 0.87 7.25 2.21
CA ALA A 122 0.04 7.90 3.22
C ALA A 122 -1.27 7.14 3.55
N PRO A 123 -2.05 6.63 2.57
CA PRO A 123 -3.24 5.84 2.83
C PRO A 123 -3.01 4.62 3.74
N LEU A 124 -1.85 3.96 3.63
CA LEU A 124 -1.51 2.80 4.47
C LEU A 124 -1.51 3.15 5.96
N TRP A 125 -0.95 4.31 6.30
CA TRP A 125 -0.89 4.78 7.69
C TRP A 125 -2.28 5.14 8.20
N ILE A 126 -3.08 5.80 7.38
CA ILE A 126 -4.42 6.25 7.75
C ILE A 126 -5.36 5.04 7.91
N ASN A 127 -5.32 4.07 6.99
CA ASN A 127 -6.04 2.81 7.09
C ASN A 127 -5.62 2.01 8.33
N ALA A 128 -4.31 1.87 8.57
CA ALA A 128 -3.81 1.22 9.78
C ALA A 128 -4.38 1.87 11.06
N PHE A 129 -4.44 3.21 11.11
CA PHE A 129 -5.02 3.93 12.23
C PHE A 129 -6.52 3.65 12.39
N VAL A 130 -7.29 3.61 11.30
CA VAL A 130 -8.72 3.27 11.31
C VAL A 130 -8.92 1.86 11.85
N TYR A 131 -8.15 0.87 11.40
CA TYR A 131 -8.26 -0.51 11.89
C TYR A 131 -7.83 -0.66 13.35
N MET A 132 -6.80 0.08 13.78
CA MET A 132 -6.39 0.14 15.19
C MET A 132 -7.48 0.75 16.07
N THR A 133 -8.12 1.81 15.60
CA THR A 133 -9.24 2.46 16.28
C THR A 133 -10.44 1.51 16.37
N PHE A 134 -10.81 0.86 15.27
CA PHE A 134 -11.88 -0.12 15.23
C PHE A 134 -11.63 -1.29 16.19
N GLY A 135 -10.41 -1.84 16.21
CA GLY A 135 -10.03 -2.88 17.16
C GLY A 135 -10.22 -2.44 18.62
N ARG A 136 -9.97 -1.17 18.96
CA ARG A 136 -10.21 -0.66 20.32
C ARG A 136 -11.70 -0.43 20.60
N LEU A 137 -12.46 0.04 19.63
CA LEU A 137 -13.91 0.17 19.74
C LEU A 137 -14.57 -1.19 20.00
N VAL A 138 -14.18 -2.23 19.24
CA VAL A 138 -14.67 -3.61 19.47
C VAL A 138 -14.26 -4.11 20.86
N HIS A 139 -13.06 -3.78 21.33
CA HIS A 139 -12.62 -4.18 22.66
C HIS A 139 -13.41 -3.51 23.79
N PHE A 140 -13.75 -2.24 23.62
CA PHE A 140 -14.39 -1.42 24.63
C PHE A 140 -15.91 -1.62 24.68
N PHE A 141 -16.58 -1.73 23.52
CA PHE A 141 -18.04 -1.77 23.43
C PHE A 141 -18.62 -3.17 23.22
N HIS A 142 -17.87 -4.13 22.66
CA HIS A 142 -18.42 -5.46 22.39
C HIS A 142 -18.26 -6.38 23.62
N PRO A 143 -19.34 -7.00 24.16
CA PRO A 143 -19.28 -7.83 25.36
C PRO A 143 -18.23 -8.95 25.26
N ASP A 144 -18.20 -9.64 24.11
CA ASP A 144 -17.25 -10.73 23.87
C ASP A 144 -15.85 -10.28 23.40
N ARG A 145 -15.62 -8.97 23.24
CA ARG A 145 -14.36 -8.39 22.70
C ARG A 145 -13.94 -9.02 21.36
N ARG A 146 -14.94 -9.41 20.56
CA ARG A 146 -14.79 -10.11 19.28
C ARG A 146 -15.74 -9.49 18.25
N CYS A 147 -15.35 -9.52 16.98
CA CYS A 147 -16.21 -9.15 15.86
C CYS A 147 -15.97 -10.16 14.73
N ALA A 148 -17.04 -10.70 14.15
CA ALA A 148 -16.97 -11.74 13.11
C ALA A 148 -16.05 -12.94 13.48
N GLY A 149 -16.10 -13.37 14.74
CA GLY A 149 -15.26 -14.47 15.25
C GLY A 149 -13.79 -14.11 15.52
N LEU A 150 -13.32 -12.93 15.11
CA LEU A 150 -11.97 -12.44 15.35
C LEU A 150 -11.87 -11.69 16.68
N LYS A 151 -10.76 -11.87 17.40
CA LYS A 151 -10.46 -11.09 18.61
C LYS A 151 -10.10 -9.66 18.23
N ALA A 152 -10.57 -8.70 19.02
CA ALA A 152 -10.38 -7.27 18.75
C ALA A 152 -8.92 -6.84 18.44
N PRO A 153 -7.88 -7.32 19.17
CA PRO A 153 -6.48 -6.97 18.87
C PRO A 153 -5.92 -7.62 17.60
N SER A 154 -6.60 -8.64 17.07
CA SER A 154 -6.17 -9.35 15.86
C SER A 154 -6.73 -8.71 14.58
N ILE A 155 -7.88 -8.04 14.66
CA ILE A 155 -8.52 -7.37 13.52
C ILE A 155 -7.54 -6.39 12.89
N ALA A 156 -7.02 -5.44 13.68
CA ALA A 156 -6.05 -4.45 13.18
C ALA A 156 -4.82 -5.10 12.53
N LYS A 157 -4.35 -6.24 13.03
CA LYS A 157 -3.16 -6.93 12.49
C LYS A 157 -3.44 -7.52 11.10
N TYR A 158 -4.57 -8.19 10.91
CA TYR A 158 -4.88 -8.83 9.63
C TYR A 158 -5.03 -7.81 8.52
N PHE A 159 -5.72 -6.70 8.79
CA PHE A 159 -5.92 -5.65 7.80
C PHE A 159 -4.63 -4.90 7.47
N VAL A 160 -3.78 -4.61 8.47
CA VAL A 160 -2.45 -4.01 8.21
C VAL A 160 -1.57 -4.94 7.36
N TRP A 161 -1.58 -6.25 7.62
CA TRP A 161 -0.83 -7.20 6.80
C TRP A 161 -1.39 -7.33 5.38
N ALA A 162 -2.71 -7.23 5.21
CA ALA A 162 -3.34 -7.18 3.89
C ALA A 162 -2.90 -5.93 3.11
N ASP A 163 -2.86 -4.77 3.76
CA ASP A 163 -2.39 -3.52 3.17
C ASP A 163 -0.90 -3.58 2.79
N ILE A 164 -0.04 -4.14 3.64
CA ILE A 164 1.38 -4.34 3.33
C ILE A 164 1.56 -5.28 2.13
N ALA A 165 0.83 -6.40 2.10
CA ALA A 165 0.90 -7.34 0.99
C ALA A 165 0.43 -6.70 -0.33
N SER A 166 -0.66 -5.93 -0.30
CA SER A 166 -1.13 -5.17 -1.47
C SER A 166 -0.11 -4.13 -1.91
N PHE A 167 0.48 -3.38 -0.97
CA PHE A 167 1.51 -2.39 -1.29
C PHE A 167 2.72 -3.01 -1.99
N LEU A 168 3.17 -4.20 -1.56
CA LEU A 168 4.26 -4.91 -2.23
C LEU A 168 3.89 -5.32 -3.67
N VAL A 169 2.63 -5.74 -3.90
CA VAL A 169 2.12 -6.01 -5.25
C VAL A 169 2.10 -4.75 -6.11
N GLN A 170 1.70 -3.61 -5.54
CA GLN A 170 1.71 -2.32 -6.23
C GLN A 170 3.12 -1.81 -6.51
N GLY A 171 4.05 -1.96 -5.57
CA GLY A 171 5.46 -1.62 -5.78
C GLY A 171 6.07 -2.45 -6.91
N ALA A 172 5.75 -3.74 -6.97
CA ALA A 172 6.16 -4.61 -8.08
C ALA A 172 5.53 -4.17 -9.42
N GLY A 173 4.22 -3.90 -9.44
CA GLY A 173 3.52 -3.42 -10.64
C GLY A 173 4.01 -2.04 -11.11
N GLY A 174 4.23 -1.11 -10.19
CA GLY A 174 4.74 0.24 -10.44
C GLY A 174 6.17 0.24 -10.96
N SER A 175 7.05 -0.62 -10.42
CA SER A 175 8.42 -0.80 -10.95
C SER A 175 8.43 -1.27 -12.41
N MET A 176 7.42 -2.07 -12.80
CA MET A 176 7.28 -2.53 -14.17
C MET A 176 6.86 -1.42 -15.15
N LEU A 177 6.35 -0.28 -14.66
CA LEU A 177 5.99 0.90 -15.46
C LEU A 177 7.20 1.75 -15.87
N ASN A 178 8.41 1.38 -15.48
CA ASN A 178 9.60 2.13 -15.85
C ASN A 178 9.76 2.21 -17.39
N PRO A 179 10.10 3.40 -17.94
CA PRO A 179 10.27 3.60 -19.38
C PRO A 179 11.30 2.67 -20.03
N GLY A 180 12.26 2.16 -19.27
CA GLY A 180 13.26 1.19 -19.73
C GLY A 180 12.72 -0.24 -19.93
N ASN A 181 11.50 -0.54 -19.49
CA ASN A 181 10.87 -1.84 -19.68
C ASN A 181 10.06 -1.88 -20.99
N GLY A 182 9.99 -3.04 -21.65
CA GLY A 182 9.19 -3.22 -22.87
C GLY A 182 7.70 -2.93 -22.65
N ALA A 183 7.00 -2.50 -23.70
CA ALA A 183 5.59 -2.09 -23.64
C ALA A 183 4.66 -3.17 -23.03
N ASP A 184 4.95 -4.45 -23.24
CA ASP A 184 4.17 -5.54 -22.65
C ASP A 184 4.41 -5.69 -21.15
N ALA A 185 5.63 -5.47 -20.68
CA ALA A 185 5.95 -5.44 -19.26
C ALA A 185 5.29 -4.24 -18.56
N GLN A 186 5.23 -3.08 -19.20
CA GLN A 186 4.51 -1.92 -18.67
C GLN A 186 2.99 -2.17 -18.60
N LYS A 187 2.39 -2.79 -19.63
CA LYS A 187 0.97 -3.18 -19.60
C LYS A 187 0.66 -4.18 -18.48
N ILE A 188 1.54 -5.15 -18.25
CA ILE A 188 1.41 -6.11 -17.14
C ILE A 188 1.58 -5.38 -15.80
N GLY A 189 2.58 -4.51 -15.69
CA GLY A 189 2.84 -3.68 -14.52
C GLY A 189 1.62 -2.86 -14.10
N LEU A 190 0.97 -2.23 -15.08
CA LEU A 190 -0.26 -1.46 -14.87
C LEU A 190 -1.40 -2.35 -14.35
N LYS A 191 -1.59 -3.54 -14.94
CA LYS A 191 -2.61 -4.50 -14.47
C LYS A 191 -2.35 -4.97 -13.04
N VAL A 192 -1.10 -5.27 -12.70
CA VAL A 192 -0.69 -5.71 -11.35
C VAL A 192 -0.86 -4.58 -10.33
N TYR A 193 -0.44 -3.37 -10.69
CA TYR A 193 -0.63 -2.17 -9.89
C TYR A 193 -2.13 -1.92 -9.61
N MET A 194 -2.96 -1.94 -10.65
CA MET A 194 -4.41 -1.76 -10.53
C MET A 194 -5.09 -2.87 -9.72
N ALA A 195 -4.62 -4.11 -9.83
CA ALA A 195 -5.12 -5.22 -9.02
C ALA A 195 -4.79 -5.04 -7.54
N GLY A 196 -3.59 -4.55 -7.21
CA GLY A 196 -3.19 -4.22 -5.85
C GLY A 196 -4.08 -3.13 -5.26
N VAL A 197 -4.28 -2.03 -5.99
CA VAL A 197 -5.22 -0.95 -5.61
C VAL A 197 -6.64 -1.52 -5.40
N GLY A 198 -7.15 -2.34 -6.33
CA GLY A 198 -8.49 -2.93 -6.22
C GLY A 198 -8.69 -3.86 -5.01
N VAL A 199 -7.65 -4.58 -4.59
CA VAL A 199 -7.67 -5.43 -3.39
C VAL A 199 -7.63 -4.59 -2.11
N GLN A 200 -6.88 -3.48 -2.12
CA GLN A 200 -6.76 -2.56 -1.00
C GLN A 200 -8.06 -1.78 -0.77
N GLU A 201 -8.69 -1.37 -1.87
CA GLU A 201 -9.99 -0.72 -1.93
C GLU A 201 -11.17 -1.71 -1.89
N GLY A 202 -10.91 -3.01 -1.69
CA GLY A 202 -11.97 -4.05 -1.61
C GLY A 202 -12.91 -3.90 -0.40
N PHE A 203 -12.54 -3.07 0.59
CA PHE A 203 -13.47 -2.64 1.65
C PHE A 203 -14.41 -1.50 1.21
N ILE A 204 -14.13 -0.87 0.07
CA ILE A 204 -15.04 0.00 -0.67
C ILE A 204 -15.95 -0.89 -1.56
N VAL A 205 -17.04 -1.39 -0.97
CA VAL A 205 -18.27 -1.81 -1.69
C VAL A 205 -18.74 -0.73 -2.70
N ARG A 206 -18.22 0.49 -2.61
CA ARG A 206 -18.50 1.68 -3.43
C ARG A 206 -17.56 1.89 -4.64
N ILE A 207 -16.64 0.96 -4.92
CA ILE A 207 -16.02 0.79 -6.25
C ILE A 207 -16.95 0.00 -7.19
N ILE A 208 -18.07 -0.52 -6.69
CA ILE A 208 -19.19 -1.02 -7.54
C ILE A 208 -19.68 0.05 -8.55
N PHE A 209 -19.36 1.35 -8.37
CA PHE A 209 -19.54 2.39 -9.40
C PHE A 209 -18.40 2.44 -10.45
N ARG A 210 -17.14 2.23 -10.03
CA ARG A 210 -15.97 2.01 -10.90
C ARG A 210 -16.12 0.78 -11.82
N LEU A 211 -17.08 -0.11 -11.50
CA LEU A 211 -17.50 -1.30 -12.27
C LEU A 211 -18.44 -0.98 -13.47
N VAL A 212 -19.03 0.22 -13.61
CA VAL A 212 -20.00 0.53 -14.69
C VAL A 212 -19.42 1.43 -15.80
N GLU A 213 -18.51 2.36 -15.48
CA GLU A 213 -17.95 3.32 -16.44
C GLU A 213 -16.76 2.78 -17.27
N PHE A 214 -16.20 1.63 -16.86
CA PHE A 214 -15.13 0.95 -17.59
C PHE A 214 -15.62 0.21 -18.86
N THR A 215 -16.87 0.43 -19.27
CA THR A 215 -17.54 -0.29 -20.38
C THR A 215 -17.22 0.24 -21.79
N LYS A 216 -16.29 1.20 -22.00
CA LYS A 216 -16.06 1.78 -23.34
C LYS A 216 -14.61 1.84 -23.90
N GLY A 217 -13.66 1.09 -23.35
CA GLY A 217 -12.49 0.62 -24.13
C GLY A 217 -11.35 1.62 -24.45
N PHE A 218 -10.23 1.05 -24.92
CA PHE A 218 -8.94 1.70 -25.17
C PHE A 218 -8.87 2.39 -26.54
N GLU A 219 -9.29 3.67 -26.59
CA GLU A 219 -8.98 4.58 -27.70
C GLU A 219 -7.90 5.59 -27.25
N PRO A 220 -7.04 6.09 -28.17
CA PRO A 220 -6.07 7.14 -27.85
C PRO A 220 -6.82 8.46 -27.60
N GLY A 221 -7.16 8.71 -26.33
CA GLY A 221 -7.86 9.91 -25.89
C GLY A 221 -8.52 9.84 -24.51
N ASN A 222 -8.08 8.95 -23.61
CA ASN A 222 -8.74 8.76 -22.32
C ASN A 222 -8.29 9.82 -21.27
N PRO A 223 -9.14 10.77 -20.84
CA PRO A 223 -8.74 11.87 -19.94
C PRO A 223 -8.54 11.44 -18.49
N MET A 224 -8.89 10.20 -18.10
CA MET A 224 -8.90 9.78 -16.69
C MET A 224 -7.51 9.62 -16.04
N LEU A 225 -6.46 9.40 -16.84
CA LEU A 225 -5.08 9.24 -16.34
C LEU A 225 -4.23 10.51 -16.49
N PHE A 226 -4.63 11.39 -17.41
CA PHE A 226 -3.88 12.59 -17.80
C PHE A 226 -4.48 13.89 -17.25
N ASN A 227 -5.58 13.80 -16.48
CA ASN A 227 -6.21 14.95 -15.84
C ASN A 227 -6.08 14.85 -14.31
N GLU A 228 -5.31 15.78 -13.75
CA GLU A 228 -5.03 15.84 -12.32
C GLU A 228 -6.26 16.08 -11.43
N ALA A 229 -7.38 16.58 -11.99
CA ALA A 229 -8.62 16.78 -11.24
C ALA A 229 -9.11 15.48 -10.58
N TYR A 230 -8.89 14.33 -11.22
CA TYR A 230 -9.27 13.04 -10.66
C TYR A 230 -8.42 12.63 -9.46
N VAL A 231 -7.12 12.91 -9.49
CA VAL A 231 -6.23 12.69 -8.34
C VAL A 231 -6.70 13.53 -7.15
N TYR A 232 -7.09 14.78 -7.40
CA TYR A 232 -7.60 15.64 -6.34
C TYR A 232 -8.98 15.21 -5.82
N CYS A 233 -9.92 14.92 -6.71
CA CYS A 233 -11.30 14.62 -6.31
C CYS A 233 -11.48 13.21 -5.76
N LEU A 234 -10.81 12.21 -6.33
CA LEU A 234 -11.04 10.80 -6.00
C LEU A 234 -10.07 10.25 -4.96
N ASP A 235 -8.95 10.92 -4.72
CA ASP A 235 -7.88 10.40 -3.85
C ASP A 235 -7.53 11.40 -2.74
N ALA A 236 -7.09 12.61 -3.09
CA ALA A 236 -6.73 13.63 -2.10
C ALA A 236 -7.93 14.14 -1.28
N SER A 237 -9.09 14.35 -1.91
CA SER A 237 -10.27 14.92 -1.23
C SER A 237 -10.93 13.95 -0.24
N PRO A 238 -11.15 12.66 -0.56
CA PRO A 238 -11.68 11.70 0.41
C PRO A 238 -10.70 11.49 1.57
N MET A 239 -9.38 11.52 1.30
CA MET A 239 -8.37 11.42 2.34
C MET A 239 -8.36 12.66 3.26
N CYS A 240 -8.41 13.86 2.68
CA CYS A 240 -8.52 15.11 3.42
C CYS A 240 -9.81 15.13 4.27
N LEU A 241 -10.93 14.67 3.72
CA LEU A 241 -12.20 14.55 4.43
C LEU A 241 -12.11 13.52 5.57
N ALA A 242 -11.50 12.36 5.34
CA ALA A 242 -11.32 11.34 6.37
C ALA A 242 -10.46 11.87 7.53
N LEU A 243 -9.36 12.56 7.23
CA LEU A 243 -8.51 13.20 8.24
C LEU A 243 -9.24 14.32 8.99
N LEU A 244 -10.08 15.10 8.31
CA LEU A 244 -10.93 16.12 8.92
C LEU A 244 -11.98 15.48 9.84
N LEU A 245 -12.65 14.42 9.40
CA LEU A 245 -13.62 13.70 10.23
C LEU A 245 -12.95 13.08 11.46
N LEU A 246 -11.75 12.51 11.32
CA LEU A 246 -10.97 12.00 12.45
C LEU A 246 -10.46 13.11 13.37
N SER A 247 -10.25 14.33 12.88
CA SER A 247 -9.87 15.46 13.74
C SER A 247 -11.09 15.99 14.52
N VAL A 248 -12.27 16.03 13.90
CA VAL A 248 -13.52 16.45 14.55
C VAL A 248 -14.02 15.36 15.52
N ILE A 249 -14.15 14.12 15.05
CA ILE A 249 -14.58 12.95 15.82
C ILE A 249 -13.33 12.17 16.27
N HIS A 250 -12.52 12.84 17.08
CA HIS A 250 -11.27 12.26 17.52
C HIS A 250 -11.49 11.01 18.42
N PRO A 251 -10.89 9.85 18.11
CA PRO A 251 -11.10 8.61 18.88
C PRO A 251 -10.79 8.74 20.37
N GLY A 252 -9.89 9.66 20.75
CA GLY A 252 -9.59 9.98 22.14
C GLY A 252 -10.74 10.59 22.93
N ARG A 253 -11.77 11.15 22.27
CA ARG A 253 -13.01 11.62 22.91
C ARG A 253 -13.96 10.46 23.26
N VAL A 254 -13.92 9.38 22.49
CA VAL A 254 -14.81 8.22 22.64
C VAL A 254 -14.18 7.14 23.53
N LEU A 255 -12.87 6.92 23.39
CA LEU A 255 -12.12 5.89 24.12
C LEU A 255 -11.61 6.41 25.48
N VAL A 256 -12.54 6.67 26.40
CA VAL A 256 -12.27 7.16 27.76
C VAL A 256 -12.43 6.01 28.78
N GLY A 257 -11.41 5.77 29.61
CA GLY A 257 -11.44 4.76 30.68
C GLY A 257 -10.23 3.80 30.70
N PRO A 258 -10.04 3.02 31.79
CA PRO A 258 -8.88 2.14 31.97
C PRO A 258 -8.79 0.98 30.95
N GLU A 259 -9.93 0.50 30.43
CA GLU A 259 -9.98 -0.56 29.40
C GLU A 259 -9.97 -0.01 27.95
N SER A 260 -9.79 1.31 27.77
CA SER A 260 -9.79 1.94 26.44
C SER A 260 -8.53 1.64 25.62
N GLU A 261 -7.47 1.17 26.27
CA GLU A 261 -6.20 0.81 25.66
C GLU A 261 -5.96 -0.70 25.82
N PHE A 262 -5.36 -1.34 24.80
CA PHE A 262 -4.91 -2.72 24.98
C PHE A 262 -3.81 -2.79 26.05
N PRO A 263 -3.84 -3.78 26.96
CA PRO A 263 -2.83 -3.92 28.01
C PRO A 263 -1.43 -4.07 27.41
N GLN A 264 -0.53 -3.16 27.78
CA GLN A 264 0.86 -3.17 27.31
C GLN A 264 1.72 -4.10 28.17
N LEU A 265 1.71 -5.39 27.82
CA LEU A 265 2.58 -6.37 28.48
C LEU A 265 4.06 -6.11 28.19
N SER A 266 4.87 -6.05 29.24
CA SER A 266 6.33 -6.01 29.20
C SER A 266 6.89 -7.23 28.48
N ARG A 267 8.09 -7.09 27.89
CA ARG A 267 8.80 -8.22 27.26
C ARG A 267 8.97 -9.39 28.24
N LYS A 268 9.18 -9.12 29.54
CA LYS A 268 9.30 -10.15 30.58
C LYS A 268 7.98 -10.89 30.80
N GLU A 269 6.89 -10.16 30.94
CA GLU A 269 5.53 -10.72 31.13
C GLU A 269 5.09 -11.55 29.92
N LYS A 270 5.35 -11.07 28.69
CA LYS A 270 5.09 -11.86 27.47
C LYS A 270 5.85 -13.18 27.46
N LYS A 271 7.14 -13.17 27.84
CA LYS A 271 7.96 -14.38 27.93
C LYS A 271 7.42 -15.33 29.00
N THR A 272 7.07 -14.83 30.18
CA THR A 272 6.47 -15.63 31.26
C THR A 272 5.16 -16.28 30.82
N MET A 273 4.24 -15.51 30.25
CA MET A 273 2.97 -16.04 29.72
C MET A 273 3.18 -17.07 28.61
N GLU A 274 4.19 -16.89 27.74
CA GLU A 274 4.50 -17.85 26.69
C GLU A 274 5.11 -19.14 27.26
N GLN A 275 5.94 -19.03 28.29
CA GLN A 275 6.50 -20.16 29.04
C GLN A 275 5.40 -20.93 29.78
N GLU A 276 4.50 -20.24 30.50
CA GLU A 276 3.34 -20.83 31.17
C GLU A 276 2.43 -21.54 30.17
N LYS A 277 2.13 -20.91 29.02
CA LYS A 277 1.32 -21.53 27.96
C LYS A 277 2.00 -22.76 27.37
N LYS A 278 3.33 -22.76 27.23
CA LYS A 278 4.12 -23.93 26.80
C LYS A 278 4.11 -25.02 27.87
N ALA A 279 4.23 -24.68 29.15
CA ALA A 279 4.15 -25.61 30.28
C ALA A 279 2.77 -26.27 30.37
N LEU A 280 1.69 -25.48 30.38
CA LEU A 280 0.31 -25.98 30.34
C LEU A 280 0.04 -26.91 29.15
N ARG A 281 0.58 -26.60 27.97
CA ARG A 281 0.48 -27.47 26.79
C ARG A 281 1.24 -28.79 26.96
N ARG A 282 2.38 -28.79 27.67
CA ARG A 282 3.15 -30.00 27.99
C ARG A 282 2.41 -30.83 29.04
N GLU A 283 1.92 -30.22 30.10
CA GLU A 283 1.10 -30.87 31.13
C GLU A 283 -0.15 -31.52 30.53
N LYS A 284 -0.92 -30.81 29.70
CA LYS A 284 -2.08 -31.39 29.00
C LYS A 284 -1.71 -32.58 28.11
N LYS A 285 -0.53 -32.55 27.47
CA LYS A 285 -0.04 -33.69 26.67
C LYS A 285 0.33 -34.88 27.56
N GLU A 286 0.96 -34.63 28.71
CA GLU A 286 1.32 -35.67 29.67
C GLU A 286 0.09 -36.29 30.35
N GLU A 287 -0.88 -35.48 30.76
CA GLU A 287 -2.16 -35.97 31.28
C GLU A 287 -2.87 -36.84 30.24
N LYS A 288 -2.95 -36.39 28.99
CA LYS A 288 -3.55 -37.17 27.91
C LYS A 288 -2.82 -38.50 27.71
N ARG A 289 -1.48 -38.52 27.77
CA ARG A 289 -0.67 -39.74 27.70
C ARG A 289 -0.94 -40.68 28.89
N LYS A 290 -0.99 -40.15 30.12
CA LYS A 290 -1.30 -40.93 31.33
C LYS A 290 -2.73 -41.50 31.28
N TYR A 291 -3.69 -40.72 30.81
CA TYR A 291 -5.07 -41.16 30.59
C TYR A 291 -5.15 -42.33 29.60
N VAL A 292 -4.53 -42.17 28.42
CA VAL A 292 -4.50 -43.23 27.40
C VAL A 292 -3.81 -44.49 27.92
N LYS A 293 -2.69 -44.37 28.64
CA LYS A 293 -1.99 -45.52 29.23
C LYS A 293 -2.85 -46.25 30.27
N ARG A 294 -3.58 -45.52 31.12
CA ARG A 294 -4.53 -46.11 32.09
C ARG A 294 -5.69 -46.83 31.41
N GLN A 295 -6.26 -46.24 30.35
CA GLN A 295 -7.32 -46.87 29.56
C GLN A 295 -6.84 -48.15 28.86
N LEU A 296 -5.64 -48.14 28.28
CA LEU A 296 -5.04 -49.34 27.69
C LEU A 296 -4.80 -50.44 28.73
N PHE A 297 -4.28 -50.09 29.90
CA PHE A 297 -4.07 -51.04 30.99
C PHE A 297 -5.38 -51.67 31.47
N HIS A 298 -6.43 -50.85 31.64
CA HIS A 298 -7.76 -51.34 32.00
C HIS A 298 -8.33 -52.28 30.91
N LEU A 299 -8.16 -51.95 29.63
CA LEU A 299 -8.58 -52.82 28.51
C LEU A 299 -7.83 -54.15 28.46
N SER A 300 -6.53 -54.17 28.83
CA SER A 300 -5.77 -55.42 28.92
C SER A 300 -6.16 -56.27 30.11
N SER A 301 -6.49 -55.67 31.26
CA SER A 301 -6.89 -56.42 32.47
C SER A 301 -8.31 -57.01 32.40
N VAL A 302 -9.19 -56.48 31.56
CA VAL A 302 -10.55 -57.02 31.35
C VAL A 302 -10.58 -58.18 30.33
N LYS A 303 -9.50 -58.37 29.56
CA LYS A 303 -9.39 -59.42 28.53
C LYS A 303 -8.66 -60.70 28.99
N MET A 304 -8.17 -60.73 30.24
CA MET A 304 -7.61 -61.92 30.90
C MET A 304 -8.64 -62.48 31.88
#